data_AF-A0A0R3WQF0-F1
#
_entry.id   AF-A0A0R3WQF0-F1
#
_cell.length_a   1.000
_cell.length_b   1.000
_cell.length_c   1.000
_cell.angle_alpha   90.00
_cell.angle_beta   90.00
_cell.angle_gamma   90.00
#
_symmetry.space_group_name_H-M   'P 1'
#
loop_
_entity.id
_entity.type
_entity.pdbx_description
1 polymer ?
#
loop_
_entity_poly.entity_id
_entity_poly.type
_entity_poly.pdbx_seq_one_letter_code
_entity_poly.pdbx_strand_id
1 'polypeptide(L)'
;MEVKGTSINKTERIDVYQNNEFPLKYRKFLRVVSESSELLNSTTEFKVPAINLEGDEYALLQNEKIMGVIESTVIEWRYKMQEIIEELRSRSTQGEGPLAEIEYWRDRTASLSRLVEQVAQPQIKRVLYLYALKERIPPNSVFEMLHRCYFEATDNTKLLALVERYFKIITYGTNLDDIIESLCPLMQALQMIWIISPYFNKEDRMTVIFERIAWCLCDRISKMLTPQELFNLPLEKMIVQIKSGRRLLESWKSTYMARRADIEASGREYRWEFDKKRLFAKSDYMIGVCNDMEDVVNIVKEYKTMFGPEIKSMFSNQKHFDLLTENVMGLLKPFKSLQFDPFLIENKSTWLNQMTQFRMEVMALDTDAKSCLEDSFRTLHSSSKAFRVLQRLLENHPRKEIAQLFEERYTDILDRYDKELRLIETTFTEG
;
A
#
# COMPACT_ATOMS: atom_id res chain seq x y z
N MET A 1 -3.81 -23.65 32.45
CA MET A 1 -4.81 -23.37 31.41
C MET A 1 -4.09 -22.71 30.26
N GLU A 2 -3.67 -23.51 29.30
CA GLU A 2 -2.97 -23.07 28.10
C GLU A 2 -3.93 -22.32 27.18
N VAL A 3 -3.56 -21.09 26.81
CA VAL A 3 -4.28 -20.26 25.86
C VAL A 3 -4.00 -20.81 24.46
N LYS A 4 -4.96 -21.57 23.92
CA LYS A 4 -4.96 -22.02 22.52
C LYS A 4 -5.05 -20.79 21.60
N GLY A 5 -3.95 -20.49 20.93
CA GLY A 5 -3.91 -19.59 19.79
C GLY A 5 -4.82 -20.11 18.68
N THR A 6 -5.69 -19.24 18.18
CA THR A 6 -6.64 -19.53 17.11
C THR A 6 -5.89 -19.51 15.77
N SER A 7 -5.35 -20.66 15.38
CA SER A 7 -4.84 -20.92 14.03
C SER A 7 -6.02 -20.98 13.05
N ILE A 8 -6.46 -19.83 12.55
CA ILE A 8 -7.41 -19.77 11.43
C ILE A 8 -6.72 -20.38 10.20
N ASN A 9 -7.30 -21.48 9.70
CA ASN A 9 -6.75 -22.35 8.66
C ASN A 9 -6.41 -21.59 7.37
N LYS A 10 -5.20 -21.85 6.82
CA LYS A 10 -4.74 -21.30 5.54
C LYS A 10 -5.70 -21.59 4.37
N THR A 11 -6.49 -22.65 4.44
CA THR A 11 -7.45 -23.07 3.40
C THR A 11 -8.66 -22.14 3.32
N GLU A 12 -9.26 -21.76 4.45
CA GLU A 12 -10.38 -20.80 4.48
C GLU A 12 -9.96 -19.40 4.00
N ARG A 13 -8.69 -19.04 4.20
CA ARG A 13 -8.16 -17.77 3.69
C ARG A 13 -8.19 -17.73 2.17
N ILE A 14 -7.80 -18.82 1.49
CA ILE A 14 -7.77 -18.93 0.01
C ILE A 14 -9.17 -18.74 -0.60
N ASP A 15 -10.21 -19.25 0.04
CA ASP A 15 -11.59 -19.18 -0.47
C ASP A 15 -12.16 -17.74 -0.46
N VAL A 16 -11.77 -16.91 0.52
CA VAL A 16 -12.18 -15.49 0.56
C VAL A 16 -11.53 -14.68 -0.57
N TYR A 17 -10.27 -14.98 -0.94
CA TYR A 17 -9.62 -14.37 -2.11
C TYR A 17 -10.33 -14.72 -3.41
N GLN A 18 -10.83 -15.96 -3.55
CA GLN A 18 -11.51 -16.41 -4.77
C GLN A 18 -12.89 -15.75 -4.97
N ASN A 19 -13.63 -15.51 -3.88
CA ASN A 19 -14.97 -14.92 -3.95
C ASN A 19 -14.98 -13.45 -4.42
N ASN A 20 -13.97 -12.64 -4.03
CA ASN A 20 -13.84 -11.27 -4.54
C ASN A 20 -13.21 -11.20 -5.94
N GLU A 21 -12.53 -12.27 -6.39
CA GLU A 21 -11.93 -12.37 -7.72
C GLU A 21 -12.99 -12.71 -8.80
N PHE A 22 -14.07 -13.39 -8.43
CA PHE A 22 -15.08 -13.88 -9.38
C PHE A 22 -15.83 -12.78 -10.15
N PRO A 23 -16.34 -11.70 -9.53
CA PRO A 23 -17.02 -10.62 -10.25
C PRO A 23 -16.09 -9.88 -11.23
N LEU A 24 -14.81 -9.73 -10.87
CA LEU A 24 -13.77 -9.15 -11.70
C LEU A 24 -13.43 -10.07 -12.87
N LYS A 25 -13.26 -11.38 -12.63
CA LYS A 25 -13.08 -12.40 -13.68
C LYS A 25 -14.27 -12.45 -14.64
N TYR A 26 -15.50 -12.29 -14.14
CA TYR A 26 -16.71 -12.28 -14.95
C TYR A 26 -16.81 -11.03 -15.82
N ARG A 27 -16.58 -9.83 -15.25
CA ARG A 27 -16.49 -8.59 -16.02
C ARG A 27 -15.37 -8.65 -17.06
N LYS A 28 -14.23 -9.26 -16.71
CA LYS A 28 -13.11 -9.50 -17.61
C LYS A 28 -13.47 -10.45 -18.74
N PHE A 29 -14.18 -11.54 -18.45
CA PHE A 29 -14.68 -12.45 -19.48
C PHE A 29 -15.63 -11.71 -20.43
N LEU A 30 -16.57 -10.93 -19.90
CA LEU A 30 -17.46 -10.11 -20.73
C LEU A 30 -16.70 -9.08 -21.58
N ARG A 31 -15.65 -8.48 -21.03
CA ARG A 31 -14.77 -7.55 -21.76
C ARG A 31 -14.00 -8.27 -22.87
N VAL A 32 -13.36 -9.40 -22.58
CA VAL A 32 -12.64 -10.20 -23.59
C VAL A 32 -13.58 -10.70 -24.68
N VAL A 33 -14.82 -11.10 -24.34
CA VAL A 33 -15.83 -11.55 -25.30
C VAL A 33 -16.33 -10.38 -26.15
N SER A 34 -16.63 -9.22 -25.55
CA SER A 34 -17.06 -8.02 -26.29
C SER A 34 -15.93 -7.46 -27.16
N GLU A 35 -14.72 -7.34 -26.65
CA GLU A 35 -13.53 -6.94 -27.42
C GLU A 35 -13.24 -7.96 -28.53
N SER A 36 -13.37 -9.27 -28.28
CA SER A 36 -13.18 -10.28 -29.34
C SER A 36 -14.29 -10.22 -30.39
N SER A 37 -15.53 -9.89 -30.01
CA SER A 37 -16.67 -9.69 -30.92
C SER A 37 -16.53 -8.42 -31.76
N GLU A 38 -16.14 -7.30 -31.14
CA GLU A 38 -15.84 -6.05 -31.83
C GLU A 38 -14.63 -6.19 -32.74
N LEU A 39 -13.60 -6.96 -32.33
CA LEU A 39 -12.39 -7.17 -33.13
C LEU A 39 -12.62 -8.11 -34.32
N LEU A 40 -13.46 -9.14 -34.17
CA LEU A 40 -13.93 -9.99 -35.28
C LEU A 40 -14.70 -9.18 -36.34
N ASN A 41 -15.33 -8.08 -35.93
CA ASN A 41 -16.00 -7.13 -36.82
C ASN A 41 -15.09 -5.96 -37.26
N SER A 42 -13.93 -5.78 -36.61
CA SER A 42 -12.99 -4.70 -36.91
C SER A 42 -12.04 -5.10 -38.04
N THR A 43 -11.71 -4.13 -38.88
CA THR A 43 -11.01 -4.25 -40.16
C THR A 43 -9.49 -4.52 -40.00
N THR A 44 -9.08 -5.39 -39.07
CA THR A 44 -7.68 -5.80 -38.85
C THR A 44 -7.25 -7.02 -39.66
N GLU A 45 -8.08 -7.48 -40.60
CA GLU A 45 -7.68 -8.57 -41.50
C GLU A 45 -6.71 -8.11 -42.61
N PHE A 46 -5.59 -8.82 -42.80
CA PHE A 46 -4.74 -8.73 -43.97
C PHE A 46 -5.52 -9.30 -45.15
N LYS A 47 -5.94 -8.42 -46.07
CA LYS A 47 -6.66 -8.85 -47.27
C LYS A 47 -5.71 -9.66 -48.14
N VAL A 48 -6.03 -10.94 -48.33
CA VAL A 48 -5.28 -11.79 -49.25
C VAL A 48 -5.67 -11.40 -50.68
N PRO A 49 -4.70 -11.03 -51.54
CA PRO A 49 -5.00 -10.73 -52.93
C PRO A 49 -5.56 -11.98 -53.63
N ALA A 50 -6.58 -11.80 -54.47
CA ALA A 50 -7.19 -12.88 -55.26
C ALA A 50 -6.29 -13.25 -56.47
N ILE A 51 -5.09 -13.74 -56.17
CA ILE A 51 -4.09 -14.19 -57.14
C ILE A 51 -3.88 -15.69 -57.00
N ASN A 52 -3.75 -16.38 -58.13
CA ASN A 52 -3.40 -17.80 -58.12
C ASN A 52 -1.91 -17.94 -57.78
N LEU A 53 -1.63 -18.45 -56.58
CA LEU A 53 -0.28 -18.70 -56.07
C LEU A 53 0.12 -20.18 -56.17
N GLU A 54 -0.73 -21.00 -56.81
CA GLU A 54 -0.47 -22.42 -57.07
C GLU A 54 0.39 -22.56 -58.34
N GLY A 55 1.52 -23.26 -58.23
CA GLY A 55 2.43 -23.49 -59.35
C GLY A 55 3.91 -23.46 -58.97
N ASP A 56 4.76 -23.68 -59.98
CA ASP A 56 6.22 -23.65 -59.86
C ASP A 56 6.73 -22.25 -59.47
N GLU A 57 7.64 -22.21 -58.50
CA GLU A 57 8.20 -20.98 -57.93
C GLU A 57 8.94 -20.15 -58.97
N TYR A 58 9.68 -20.82 -59.87
CA TYR A 58 10.42 -20.15 -60.93
C TYR A 58 9.48 -19.43 -61.90
N ALA A 59 8.37 -20.07 -62.29
CA ALA A 59 7.39 -19.48 -63.19
C ALA A 59 6.67 -18.27 -62.56
N LEU A 60 6.37 -18.32 -61.26
CA LEU A 60 5.73 -17.22 -60.53
C LEU A 60 6.67 -16.02 -60.37
N LEU A 61 7.96 -16.26 -60.10
CA LEU A 61 8.97 -15.19 -59.96
C LEU A 61 9.24 -14.44 -61.27
N GLN A 62 9.11 -15.11 -62.42
CA GLN A 62 9.27 -14.49 -63.75
C GLN A 62 8.03 -13.69 -64.20
N ASN A 63 6.88 -13.84 -63.51
CA ASN A 63 5.66 -13.13 -63.86
C ASN A 63 5.62 -11.74 -63.20
N GLU A 64 6.02 -10.71 -63.95
CA GLU A 64 6.08 -9.33 -63.44
C GLU A 64 4.75 -8.80 -62.90
N LYS A 65 3.60 -9.22 -63.48
CA LYS A 65 2.28 -8.78 -63.02
C LYS A 65 1.95 -9.36 -61.65
N ILE A 66 2.20 -10.66 -61.45
CA ILE A 66 1.95 -11.34 -60.17
C ILE A 66 2.90 -10.77 -59.11
N MET A 67 4.18 -10.61 -59.44
CA MET A 67 5.17 -10.09 -58.50
C MET A 67 4.90 -8.63 -58.12
N GLY A 68 4.45 -7.77 -59.04
CA GLY A 68 4.07 -6.40 -58.71
C GLY A 68 2.88 -6.31 -57.74
N VAL A 69 1.92 -7.23 -57.86
CA VAL A 69 0.81 -7.35 -56.89
C VAL A 69 1.32 -7.82 -55.53
N ILE A 70 2.21 -8.82 -55.51
CA ILE A 70 2.83 -9.32 -54.26
C ILE A 70 3.61 -8.22 -53.54
N GLU A 71 4.45 -7.46 -54.26
CA GLU A 71 5.21 -6.34 -53.68
C GLU A 71 4.30 -5.26 -53.09
N SER A 72 3.31 -4.80 -53.86
CA SER A 72 2.34 -3.81 -53.39
C SER A 72 1.60 -4.28 -52.14
N THR A 73 1.18 -5.56 -52.14
CA THR A 73 0.50 -6.20 -51.01
C THR A 73 1.39 -6.25 -49.77
N VAL A 74 2.65 -6.68 -49.91
CA VAL A 74 3.58 -6.80 -48.77
C VAL A 74 3.94 -5.41 -48.22
N ILE A 75 4.07 -4.39 -49.07
CA ILE A 75 4.26 -3.00 -48.64
C ILE A 75 3.07 -2.51 -47.81
N GLU A 76 1.84 -2.70 -48.30
CA GLU A 76 0.62 -2.35 -47.56
C GLU A 76 0.56 -3.06 -46.20
N TRP A 77 0.84 -4.37 -46.17
CA TRP A 77 0.87 -5.14 -44.94
C TRP A 77 1.94 -4.66 -43.97
N ARG A 78 3.13 -4.27 -44.46
CA ARG A 78 4.20 -3.68 -43.62
C ARG A 78 3.77 -2.38 -42.97
N TYR A 79 3.14 -1.46 -43.73
CA TYR A 79 2.62 -0.21 -43.17
C TYR A 79 1.55 -0.46 -42.11
N LYS A 80 0.55 -1.30 -42.42
CA LYS A 80 -0.51 -1.66 -41.47
C LYS A 80 0.04 -2.34 -40.22
N MET A 81 1.03 -3.22 -40.38
CA MET A 81 1.68 -3.89 -39.25
C MET A 81 2.44 -2.92 -38.37
N GLN A 82 3.16 -1.96 -38.97
CA GLN A 82 3.86 -0.92 -38.22
C GLN A 82 2.88 -0.05 -37.43
N GLU A 83 1.79 0.40 -38.06
CA GLU A 83 0.73 1.18 -37.42
C GLU A 83 0.13 0.46 -36.21
N ILE A 84 -0.24 -0.83 -36.37
CA ILE A 84 -0.78 -1.64 -35.27
C ILE A 84 0.26 -1.82 -34.15
N ILE A 85 1.53 -2.05 -34.48
CA ILE A 85 2.58 -2.23 -33.47
C ILE A 85 2.83 -0.91 -32.71
N GLU A 86 2.82 0.23 -33.39
CA GLU A 86 2.97 1.56 -32.79
C GLU A 86 1.79 1.88 -31.87
N GLU A 87 0.56 1.61 -32.30
CA GLU A 87 -0.64 1.76 -31.47
C GLU A 87 -0.56 0.87 -30.22
N LEU A 88 -0.15 -0.39 -30.37
CA LEU A 88 0.04 -1.29 -29.23
C LEU A 88 1.15 -0.80 -28.29
N ARG A 89 2.19 -0.12 -28.79
CA ARG A 89 3.28 0.48 -27.98
C ARG A 89 2.84 1.76 -27.27
N SER A 90 1.98 2.57 -27.86
CA SER A 90 1.50 3.82 -27.27
C SER A 90 0.46 3.61 -26.17
N ARG A 91 -0.19 2.44 -26.12
CA ARG A 91 -1.12 2.09 -25.04
C ARG A 91 -0.41 2.13 -23.69
N SER A 92 -0.85 3.01 -22.81
CA SER A 92 -0.43 3.02 -21.42
C SER A 92 -1.13 1.90 -20.64
N THR A 93 -0.43 1.38 -19.63
CA THR A 93 -0.99 0.50 -18.60
C THR A 93 -2.24 1.13 -17.98
N GLN A 94 -3.40 0.49 -18.15
CA GLN A 94 -4.69 0.97 -17.65
C GLN A 94 -4.92 0.44 -16.23
N GLY A 95 -5.31 1.32 -15.31
CA GLY A 95 -5.57 0.97 -13.92
C GLY A 95 -4.39 1.14 -12.97
N GLU A 96 -4.71 1.15 -11.69
CA GLU A 96 -3.78 1.42 -10.61
C GLU A 96 -3.27 0.11 -9.97
N GLY A 97 -2.10 0.18 -9.33
CA GLY A 97 -1.49 -0.99 -8.67
C GLY A 97 -0.80 -1.98 -9.62
N PRO A 98 -0.26 -3.08 -9.06
CA PRO A 98 0.67 -3.97 -9.78
C PRO A 98 -0.01 -5.00 -10.67
N LEU A 99 -1.28 -5.33 -10.43
CA LEU A 99 -2.03 -6.25 -11.30
C LEU A 99 -2.29 -5.66 -12.68
N ALA A 100 -2.44 -4.33 -12.79
CA ALA A 100 -2.60 -3.64 -14.06
C ALA A 100 -1.42 -3.89 -15.02
N GLU A 101 -0.20 -4.05 -14.49
CA GLU A 101 0.98 -4.39 -15.30
C GLU A 101 0.83 -5.80 -15.91
N ILE A 102 0.35 -6.77 -15.13
CA ILE A 102 0.11 -8.14 -15.61
C ILE A 102 -0.96 -8.16 -16.69
N GLU A 103 -2.05 -7.40 -16.50
CA GLU A 103 -3.13 -7.33 -17.49
C GLU A 103 -2.66 -6.69 -18.78
N TYR A 104 -1.90 -5.59 -18.69
CA TYR A 104 -1.29 -4.95 -19.84
C TYR A 104 -0.44 -5.91 -20.68
N TRP A 105 0.45 -6.69 -20.06
CA TRP A 105 1.28 -7.64 -20.80
C TRP A 105 0.50 -8.83 -21.36
N ARG A 106 -0.55 -9.29 -20.67
CA ARG A 106 -1.46 -10.33 -21.17
C ARG A 106 -2.24 -9.86 -22.41
N ASP A 107 -2.83 -8.68 -22.35
CA ASP A 107 -3.63 -8.12 -23.43
C ASP A 107 -2.75 -7.85 -24.66
N ARG A 108 -1.53 -7.34 -24.42
CA ARG A 108 -0.52 -7.15 -25.47
C ARG A 108 -0.09 -8.48 -26.10
N THR A 109 0.14 -9.52 -25.30
CA THR A 109 0.49 -10.86 -25.79
C THR A 109 -0.64 -11.46 -26.61
N ALA A 110 -1.89 -11.35 -26.15
CA ALA A 110 -3.05 -11.83 -26.88
C ALA A 110 -3.21 -11.12 -28.23
N SER A 111 -3.05 -9.79 -28.26
CA SER A 111 -3.11 -8.99 -29.48
C SER A 111 -2.02 -9.38 -30.48
N LEU A 112 -0.77 -9.53 -30.01
CA LEU A 112 0.35 -9.92 -30.86
C LEU A 112 0.26 -11.39 -31.31
N SER A 113 -0.25 -12.30 -30.48
CA SER A 113 -0.48 -13.72 -30.85
C SER A 113 -1.41 -13.82 -32.04
N ARG A 114 -2.51 -13.07 -32.02
CA ARG A 114 -3.48 -13.02 -33.13
C ARG A 114 -2.82 -12.58 -34.43
N LEU A 115 -1.99 -11.53 -34.39
CA LEU A 115 -1.25 -11.06 -35.57
C LEU A 115 -0.25 -12.12 -36.08
N VAL A 116 0.44 -12.81 -35.18
CA VAL A 116 1.36 -13.90 -35.54
C VAL A 116 0.61 -15.08 -36.18
N GLU A 117 -0.52 -15.47 -35.63
CA GLU A 117 -1.39 -16.53 -36.18
C GLU A 117 -1.92 -16.15 -37.56
N GLN A 118 -2.29 -14.89 -37.74
CA GLN A 118 -2.77 -14.35 -39.00
C GLN A 118 -1.68 -14.37 -40.09
N VAL A 119 -0.48 -13.87 -39.78
CA VAL A 119 0.68 -13.95 -40.67
C VAL A 119 1.06 -15.41 -40.96
N ALA A 120 0.75 -16.31 -40.03
CA ALA A 120 1.05 -17.72 -40.18
C ALA A 120 0.08 -18.48 -41.11
N GLN A 121 -0.98 -17.86 -41.61
CA GLN A 121 -1.91 -18.47 -42.56
C GLN A 121 -1.18 -18.91 -43.84
N PRO A 122 -1.49 -20.09 -44.43
CA PRO A 122 -0.75 -20.65 -45.56
C PRO A 122 -0.62 -19.71 -46.77
N GLN A 123 -1.70 -19.00 -47.11
CA GLN A 123 -1.73 -18.07 -48.24
C GLN A 123 -0.82 -16.86 -47.99
N ILE A 124 -0.87 -16.27 -46.79
CA ILE A 124 -0.01 -15.15 -46.40
C ILE A 124 1.45 -15.57 -46.36
N LYS A 125 1.76 -16.73 -45.75
CA LYS A 125 3.11 -17.31 -45.76
C LYS A 125 3.65 -17.50 -47.17
N ARG A 126 2.82 -17.96 -48.12
CA ARG A 126 3.21 -18.15 -49.52
C ARG A 126 3.57 -16.83 -50.19
N VAL A 127 2.76 -15.78 -49.99
CA VAL A 127 3.04 -14.42 -50.50
C VAL A 127 4.37 -13.90 -49.93
N LEU A 128 4.57 -14.00 -48.62
CA LEU A 128 5.79 -13.54 -47.94
C LEU A 128 7.03 -14.30 -48.40
N TYR A 129 6.91 -15.62 -48.62
CA TYR A 129 7.99 -16.46 -49.11
C TYR A 129 8.41 -16.07 -50.54
N LEU A 130 7.46 -15.90 -51.46
CA LEU A 130 7.76 -15.48 -52.84
C LEU A 130 8.36 -14.08 -52.90
N TYR A 131 7.85 -13.14 -52.09
CA TYR A 131 8.44 -11.81 -51.93
C TYR A 131 9.88 -11.90 -51.41
N ALA A 132 10.13 -12.70 -50.37
CA ALA A 132 11.45 -12.87 -49.78
C ALA A 132 12.45 -13.48 -50.76
N LEU A 133 12.03 -14.44 -51.59
CA LEU A 133 12.84 -15.00 -52.68
C LEU A 133 13.23 -13.94 -53.72
N LYS A 134 12.27 -13.10 -54.15
CA LYS A 134 12.53 -12.01 -55.11
C LYS A 134 13.52 -10.98 -54.55
N GLU A 135 13.30 -10.56 -53.31
CA GLU A 135 14.14 -9.58 -52.61
C GLU A 135 15.46 -10.18 -52.08
N ARG A 136 15.64 -11.51 -52.19
CA ARG A 136 16.81 -12.27 -51.67
C ARG A 136 17.04 -12.07 -50.16
N ILE A 137 15.96 -11.99 -49.40
CA ILE A 137 15.97 -11.88 -47.93
C ILE A 137 15.44 -13.15 -47.27
N PRO A 138 15.75 -13.42 -45.99
CA PRO A 138 15.15 -14.53 -45.27
C PRO A 138 13.62 -14.33 -45.13
N PRO A 139 12.77 -15.36 -45.37
CA PRO A 139 11.31 -15.21 -45.28
C PRO A 139 10.80 -14.68 -43.93
N ASN A 140 11.46 -15.05 -42.84
CA ASN A 140 11.10 -14.60 -41.49
C ASN A 140 11.49 -13.14 -41.20
N SER A 141 12.33 -12.52 -42.04
CA SER A 141 12.77 -11.14 -41.84
C SER A 141 11.70 -10.11 -42.22
N VAL A 142 10.71 -10.50 -43.03
CA VAL A 142 9.68 -9.57 -43.54
C VAL A 142 8.84 -8.96 -42.42
N PHE A 143 8.58 -9.73 -41.35
CA PHE A 143 7.87 -9.28 -40.14
C PHE A 143 8.67 -9.55 -38.86
N GLU A 144 9.99 -9.37 -38.91
CA GLU A 144 10.88 -9.59 -37.75
C GLU A 144 10.45 -8.75 -36.52
N MET A 145 10.04 -7.51 -36.72
CA MET A 145 9.58 -6.62 -35.64
C MET A 145 8.35 -7.18 -34.90
N LEU A 146 7.40 -7.79 -35.63
CA LEU A 146 6.23 -8.43 -35.03
C LEU A 146 6.68 -9.57 -34.12
N HIS A 147 7.50 -10.49 -34.65
CA HIS A 147 7.99 -11.63 -33.89
C HIS A 147 8.78 -11.20 -32.66
N ARG A 148 9.66 -10.20 -32.78
CA ARG A 148 10.41 -9.64 -31.65
C ARG A 148 9.48 -9.10 -30.57
N CYS A 149 8.47 -8.30 -30.93
CA CYS A 149 7.51 -7.77 -29.97
C CYS A 149 6.68 -8.88 -29.32
N TYR A 150 6.30 -9.91 -30.09
CA TYR A 150 5.56 -11.06 -29.58
C TYR A 150 6.38 -11.87 -28.58
N PHE A 151 7.66 -12.14 -28.88
CA PHE A 151 8.55 -12.83 -27.96
C PHE A 151 8.77 -12.03 -26.67
N GLU A 152 8.99 -10.72 -26.76
CA GLU A 152 9.06 -9.84 -25.59
C GLU A 152 7.80 -9.93 -24.72
N ALA A 153 6.62 -9.78 -25.33
CA ALA A 153 5.36 -9.78 -24.59
C ALA A 153 5.09 -11.14 -23.92
N THR A 154 5.37 -12.23 -24.63
CA THR A 154 5.20 -13.60 -24.12
C THR A 154 6.13 -13.88 -22.96
N ASP A 155 7.39 -13.50 -23.06
CA ASP A 155 8.39 -13.70 -22.00
C ASP A 155 8.04 -12.89 -20.75
N ASN A 156 7.69 -11.61 -20.93
CA ASN A 156 7.26 -10.74 -19.85
C ASN A 156 6.00 -11.27 -19.15
N THR A 157 5.02 -11.80 -19.90
CA THR A 157 3.83 -12.41 -19.32
C THR A 157 4.16 -13.64 -18.46
N LYS A 158 5.10 -14.49 -18.91
CA LYS A 158 5.55 -15.66 -18.13
C LYS A 158 6.27 -15.25 -16.86
N LEU A 159 7.16 -14.28 -16.94
CA LEU A 159 7.92 -13.78 -15.79
C LEU A 159 6.99 -13.11 -14.77
N LEU A 160 6.06 -12.27 -15.21
CA LEU A 160 5.09 -11.62 -14.33
C LEU A 160 4.10 -12.62 -13.68
N ALA A 161 3.84 -13.77 -14.31
CA ALA A 161 3.06 -14.83 -13.68
C ALA A 161 3.72 -15.38 -12.39
N LEU A 162 5.05 -15.29 -12.26
CA LEU A 162 5.78 -15.68 -11.05
C LEU A 162 5.42 -14.81 -9.83
N VAL A 163 5.04 -13.55 -10.07
CA VAL A 163 4.70 -12.58 -9.00
C VAL A 163 3.20 -12.34 -8.84
N GLU A 164 2.37 -12.83 -9.77
CA GLU A 164 0.92 -12.57 -9.80
C GLU A 164 0.24 -12.93 -8.48
N ARG A 165 0.59 -14.06 -7.87
CA ARG A 165 0.01 -14.48 -6.60
C ARG A 165 0.25 -13.44 -5.49
N TYR A 166 1.46 -12.88 -5.41
CA TYR A 166 1.79 -11.87 -4.41
C TYR A 166 1.06 -10.55 -4.68
N PHE A 167 0.93 -10.15 -5.95
CA PHE A 167 0.13 -8.98 -6.32
C PHE A 167 -1.34 -9.16 -5.94
N LYS A 168 -1.90 -10.37 -6.10
CA LYS A 168 -3.25 -10.68 -5.62
C LYS A 168 -3.37 -10.63 -4.09
N ILE A 169 -2.37 -11.13 -3.35
CA ILE A 169 -2.34 -11.01 -1.88
C ILE A 169 -2.32 -9.54 -1.46
N ILE A 170 -1.46 -8.72 -2.06
CA ILE A 170 -1.36 -7.28 -1.77
C ILE A 170 -2.66 -6.54 -2.12
N THR A 171 -3.32 -6.91 -3.22
CA THR A 171 -4.52 -6.21 -3.71
C THR A 171 -5.78 -6.65 -2.97
N TYR A 172 -5.96 -7.95 -2.73
CA TYR A 172 -7.21 -8.52 -2.23
C TYR A 172 -7.12 -9.04 -0.79
N GLY A 173 -5.93 -9.08 -0.19
CA GLY A 173 -5.72 -9.64 1.16
C GLY A 173 -6.37 -8.86 2.27
N THR A 174 -7.23 -9.54 3.04
CA THR A 174 -7.93 -8.91 4.16
C THR A 174 -7.03 -8.69 5.37
N ASN A 175 -6.07 -9.58 5.61
CA ASN A 175 -5.15 -9.49 6.72
C ASN A 175 -3.80 -8.86 6.31
N LEU A 176 -3.37 -7.82 7.02
CA LEU A 176 -2.10 -7.15 6.77
C LEU A 176 -0.89 -8.05 7.09
N ASP A 177 -1.00 -8.95 8.08
CA ASP A 177 0.12 -9.85 8.40
C ASP A 177 0.42 -10.81 7.23
N ASP A 178 -0.61 -11.29 6.53
CA ASP A 178 -0.43 -12.12 5.32
C ASP A 178 0.30 -11.34 4.22
N ILE A 179 0.02 -10.05 4.10
CA ILE A 179 0.70 -9.17 3.15
C ILE A 179 2.17 -9.01 3.56
N ILE A 180 2.45 -8.73 4.84
CA ILE A 180 3.80 -8.58 5.38
C ILE A 180 4.63 -9.85 5.15
N GLU A 181 4.08 -11.02 5.47
CA GLU A 181 4.74 -12.32 5.24
C GLU A 181 5.04 -12.56 3.75
N SER A 182 4.23 -11.99 2.85
CA SER A 182 4.41 -12.12 1.41
C SER A 182 5.48 -11.18 0.81
N LEU A 183 5.93 -10.15 1.54
CA LEU A 183 6.87 -9.14 1.01
C LEU A 183 8.25 -9.71 0.72
N CYS A 184 8.80 -10.53 1.62
CA CYS A 184 10.11 -11.15 1.44
C CYS A 184 10.17 -12.08 0.21
N PRO A 185 9.25 -13.06 0.05
CA PRO A 185 9.24 -13.91 -1.14
C PRO A 185 8.87 -13.12 -2.42
N LEU A 186 8.07 -12.06 -2.32
CA LEU A 186 7.84 -11.15 -3.46
C LEU A 186 9.15 -10.49 -3.92
N MET A 187 9.94 -9.92 -3.01
CA MET A 187 11.24 -9.31 -3.36
C MET A 187 12.19 -10.32 -4.02
N GLN A 188 12.17 -11.55 -3.52
CA GLN A 188 12.91 -12.71 -4.06
C GLN A 188 12.48 -13.02 -5.50
N ALA A 189 11.17 -13.05 -5.76
CA ALA A 189 10.62 -13.29 -7.09
C ALA A 189 10.92 -12.15 -8.06
N LEU A 190 10.77 -10.90 -7.61
CA LEU A 190 11.17 -9.70 -8.36
C LEU A 190 12.66 -9.73 -8.70
N GLN A 191 13.49 -10.33 -7.82
CA GLN A 191 14.92 -10.47 -8.09
C GLN A 191 15.23 -11.49 -9.16
N MET A 192 14.56 -12.62 -9.14
CA MET A 192 14.67 -13.58 -10.24
C MET A 192 14.25 -12.96 -11.57
N ILE A 193 13.18 -12.16 -11.59
CA ILE A 193 12.75 -11.44 -12.81
C ILE A 193 13.84 -10.47 -13.27
N TRP A 194 14.42 -9.68 -12.37
CA TRP A 194 15.51 -8.74 -12.69
C TRP A 194 16.74 -9.44 -13.30
N ILE A 195 17.10 -10.62 -12.79
CA ILE A 195 18.26 -11.39 -13.27
C ILE A 195 18.00 -12.08 -14.61
N ILE A 196 16.81 -12.68 -14.77
CA ILE A 196 16.50 -13.55 -15.91
C ILE A 196 16.00 -12.74 -17.11
N SER A 197 15.23 -11.67 -16.86
CA SER A 197 14.55 -10.95 -17.93
C SER A 197 15.51 -10.06 -18.72
N PRO A 198 15.60 -10.21 -20.05
CA PRO A 198 16.33 -9.25 -20.89
C PRO A 198 15.58 -7.92 -21.07
N TYR A 199 14.34 -7.83 -20.57
CA TYR A 199 13.46 -6.67 -20.75
C TYR A 199 13.17 -5.93 -19.44
N PHE A 200 12.97 -6.66 -18.33
CA PHE A 200 12.76 -6.09 -17.00
C PHE A 200 14.05 -5.82 -16.22
N ASN A 201 15.23 -6.18 -16.74
CA ASN A 201 16.54 -5.77 -16.21
C ASN A 201 16.87 -4.28 -16.44
N LYS A 202 15.88 -3.46 -16.80
CA LYS A 202 16.01 -2.01 -16.99
C LYS A 202 15.40 -1.29 -15.81
N GLU A 203 16.16 -0.35 -15.24
CA GLU A 203 15.76 0.42 -14.06
C GLU A 203 14.38 1.06 -14.23
N ASP A 204 14.08 1.66 -15.38
CA ASP A 204 12.80 2.32 -15.64
C ASP A 204 11.60 1.39 -15.50
N ARG A 205 11.68 0.18 -16.09
CA ARG A 205 10.56 -0.78 -16.06
C ARG A 205 10.37 -1.39 -14.69
N MET A 206 11.47 -1.74 -14.02
CA MET A 206 11.40 -2.32 -12.69
C MET A 206 10.91 -1.30 -11.66
N THR A 207 11.34 -0.04 -11.79
CA THR A 207 10.87 1.06 -10.94
C THR A 207 9.35 1.23 -11.02
N VAL A 208 8.76 1.15 -12.22
CA VAL A 208 7.29 1.23 -12.39
C VAL A 208 6.57 0.11 -11.64
N ILE A 209 7.09 -1.11 -11.64
CA ILE A 209 6.51 -2.22 -10.86
C ILE A 209 6.57 -1.89 -9.35
N PHE A 210 7.72 -1.41 -8.86
CA PHE A 210 7.88 -1.01 -7.47
C PHE A 210 6.95 0.12 -7.06
N GLU A 211 6.80 1.15 -7.90
CA GLU A 211 5.86 2.26 -7.66
C GLU A 211 4.42 1.78 -7.58
N ARG A 212 4.03 0.86 -8.48
CA ARG A 212 2.69 0.26 -8.47
C ARG A 212 2.43 -0.55 -7.21
N ILE A 213 3.42 -1.30 -6.71
CA ILE A 213 3.31 -2.01 -5.43
C ILE A 213 3.18 -1.02 -4.28
N ALA A 214 4.06 -0.02 -4.20
CA ALA A 214 4.06 1.01 -3.17
C ALA A 214 2.73 1.78 -3.15
N TRP A 215 2.21 2.14 -4.32
CA TRP A 215 0.90 2.78 -4.48
C TRP A 215 -0.21 1.91 -3.88
N CYS A 216 -0.24 0.61 -4.19
CA CYS A 216 -1.28 -0.30 -3.71
C CYS A 216 -1.24 -0.48 -2.20
N LEU A 217 -0.04 -0.58 -1.61
CA LEU A 217 0.15 -0.64 -0.16
C LEU A 217 -0.34 0.65 0.51
N CYS A 218 0.03 1.82 -0.05
CA CYS A 218 -0.39 3.12 0.47
C CYS A 218 -1.92 3.30 0.38
N ASP A 219 -2.52 3.01 -0.77
CA ASP A 219 -3.97 3.12 -0.98
C ASP A 219 -4.76 2.22 -0.02
N ARG A 220 -4.24 1.03 0.28
CA ARG A 220 -4.86 0.14 1.27
C ARG A 220 -4.84 0.75 2.68
N ILE A 221 -3.70 1.30 3.09
CA ILE A 221 -3.57 1.90 4.42
C ILE A 221 -4.41 3.18 4.55
N SER A 222 -4.48 4.02 3.51
CA SER A 222 -5.31 5.23 3.56
C SER A 222 -6.79 4.88 3.70
N LYS A 223 -7.29 3.87 2.98
CA LYS A 223 -8.67 3.39 3.12
C LYS A 223 -8.94 2.79 4.51
N MET A 224 -8.03 1.97 5.02
CA MET A 224 -8.18 1.33 6.33
C MET A 224 -8.13 2.33 7.49
N LEU A 225 -7.28 3.35 7.41
CA LEU A 225 -7.06 4.35 8.46
C LEU A 225 -7.82 5.65 8.20
N THR A 226 -8.95 5.60 7.49
CA THR A 226 -9.79 6.77 7.23
C THR A 226 -10.16 7.44 8.56
N PRO A 227 -9.79 8.70 8.83
CA PRO A 227 -9.95 9.32 10.16
C PRO A 227 -11.40 9.31 10.67
N GLN A 228 -12.36 9.53 9.77
CA GLN A 228 -13.79 9.55 10.07
C GLN A 228 -14.29 8.20 10.61
N GLU A 229 -13.71 7.08 10.16
CA GLU A 229 -14.05 5.74 10.64
C GLU A 229 -13.18 5.36 11.84
N LEU A 230 -11.87 5.61 11.74
CA LEU A 230 -10.86 5.26 12.73
C LEU A 230 -11.19 5.88 14.10
N PHE A 231 -11.39 7.21 14.16
CA PHE A 231 -11.59 7.92 15.44
C PHE A 231 -12.95 7.64 16.11
N ASN A 232 -13.84 6.90 15.45
CA ASN A 232 -15.09 6.42 16.03
C ASN A 232 -14.96 5.04 16.70
N LEU A 233 -13.81 4.37 16.56
CA LEU A 233 -13.54 3.11 17.22
C LEU A 233 -13.11 3.31 18.70
N PRO A 234 -13.15 2.23 19.52
CA PRO A 234 -12.50 2.21 20.83
C PRO A 234 -10.98 2.46 20.74
N LEU A 235 -10.40 3.09 21.77
CA LEU A 235 -8.97 3.48 21.82
C LEU A 235 -8.03 2.31 21.54
N GLU A 236 -8.33 1.14 22.09
CA GLU A 236 -7.51 -0.07 21.93
C GLU A 236 -7.50 -0.55 20.47
N LYS A 237 -8.65 -0.49 19.80
CA LYS A 237 -8.76 -0.87 18.38
C LYS A 237 -8.06 0.12 17.47
N MET A 238 -8.16 1.43 17.77
CA MET A 238 -7.45 2.47 17.01
C MET A 238 -5.93 2.25 17.03
N ILE A 239 -5.35 2.06 18.22
CA ILE A 239 -3.91 1.83 18.36
C ILE A 239 -3.48 0.59 17.58
N VAL A 240 -4.23 -0.52 17.68
CA VAL A 240 -3.91 -1.75 16.95
C VAL A 240 -3.94 -1.53 15.45
N GLN A 241 -4.97 -0.88 14.90
CA GLN A 241 -5.07 -0.63 13.47
C GLN A 241 -3.95 0.30 12.96
N ILE A 242 -3.69 1.42 13.67
CA ILE A 242 -2.63 2.36 13.30
C ILE A 242 -1.26 1.64 13.30
N LYS A 243 -0.97 0.86 14.35
CA LYS A 243 0.29 0.09 14.45
C LYS A 243 0.42 -0.94 13.34
N SER A 244 -0.63 -1.68 13.03
CA SER A 244 -0.62 -2.66 11.95
C SER A 244 -0.39 -2.01 10.60
N GLY A 245 -1.03 -0.86 10.34
CA GLY A 245 -0.83 -0.10 9.11
C GLY A 245 0.59 0.46 8.97
N ARG A 246 1.12 1.06 10.03
CA ARG A 246 2.51 1.53 10.07
C ARG A 246 3.50 0.40 9.85
N ARG A 247 3.33 -0.73 10.55
CA ARG A 247 4.20 -1.91 10.45
C ARG A 247 4.27 -2.44 9.01
N LEU A 248 3.16 -2.42 8.25
CA LEU A 248 3.18 -2.83 6.84
C LEU A 248 4.07 -1.93 5.99
N LEU A 249 3.93 -0.60 6.14
CA LEU A 249 4.72 0.38 5.37
C LEU A 249 6.21 0.34 5.76
N GLU A 250 6.52 0.15 7.03
CA GLU A 250 7.90 -0.06 7.50
C GLU A 250 8.49 -1.36 6.96
N SER A 251 7.69 -2.44 6.97
CA SER A 251 8.10 -3.76 6.44
C SER A 251 8.38 -3.71 4.93
N TRP A 252 7.63 -2.92 4.17
CA TRP A 252 7.90 -2.69 2.75
C TRP A 252 9.32 -2.15 2.51
N LYS A 253 9.66 -1.07 3.21
CA LYS A 253 10.97 -0.43 3.09
C LYS A 253 12.10 -1.30 3.65
N SER A 254 11.91 -1.90 4.83
CA SER A 254 12.94 -2.72 5.46
C SER A 254 13.26 -3.98 4.64
N THR A 255 12.24 -4.65 4.09
CA THR A 255 12.42 -5.83 3.24
C THR A 255 13.17 -5.50 1.96
N TYR A 256 12.87 -4.36 1.33
CA TYR A 256 13.64 -3.88 0.17
C TYR A 256 15.11 -3.61 0.53
N MET A 257 15.36 -2.90 1.63
CA MET A 257 16.72 -2.55 2.04
C MET A 257 17.55 -3.78 2.44
N ALA A 258 16.94 -4.74 3.13
CA ALA A 258 17.57 -6.01 3.47
C ALA A 258 17.96 -6.77 2.20
N ARG A 259 17.03 -6.93 1.25
CA ARG A 259 17.30 -7.57 -0.03
C ARG A 259 18.42 -6.88 -0.80
N ARG A 260 18.40 -5.55 -0.86
CA ARG A 260 19.47 -4.76 -1.50
C ARG A 260 20.83 -5.03 -0.85
N ALA A 261 20.89 -5.06 0.48
CA ALA A 261 22.12 -5.33 1.21
C ALA A 261 22.64 -6.75 0.91
N ASP A 262 21.76 -7.75 0.84
CA ASP A 262 22.13 -9.13 0.48
C ASP A 262 22.74 -9.21 -0.93
N ILE A 263 22.14 -8.49 -1.90
CA ILE A 263 22.63 -8.41 -3.27
C ILE A 263 24.02 -7.78 -3.32
N GLU A 264 24.20 -6.65 -2.63
CA GLU A 264 25.48 -5.93 -2.56
C GLU A 264 26.58 -6.78 -1.88
N ALA A 265 26.23 -7.52 -0.83
CA ALA A 265 27.14 -8.44 -0.15
C ALA A 265 27.51 -9.67 -0.99
N SER A 266 26.60 -10.15 -1.84
CA SER A 266 26.86 -11.31 -2.70
C SER A 266 27.92 -11.03 -3.77
N GLY A 267 28.04 -9.76 -4.21
CA GLY A 267 29.02 -9.29 -5.20
C GLY A 267 28.91 -9.92 -6.59
N ARG A 268 27.91 -10.79 -6.84
CA ARG A 268 27.76 -11.59 -8.06
C ARG A 268 26.67 -11.07 -9.01
N GLU A 269 25.79 -10.22 -8.51
CA GLU A 269 24.56 -9.84 -9.20
C GLU A 269 24.57 -8.37 -9.66
N TYR A 270 23.75 -8.04 -10.66
CA TYR A 270 23.57 -6.67 -11.13
C TYR A 270 23.12 -5.76 -9.99
N ARG A 271 23.68 -4.55 -9.93
CA ARG A 271 23.42 -3.56 -8.86
C ARG A 271 21.93 -3.24 -8.80
N TRP A 272 21.33 -3.50 -7.64
CA TRP A 272 19.93 -3.23 -7.34
C TRP A 272 19.78 -1.84 -6.70
N GLU A 273 19.68 -0.81 -7.51
CA GLU A 273 19.53 0.55 -7.02
C GLU A 273 18.46 1.29 -7.83
N PHE A 274 17.37 1.65 -7.16
CA PHE A 274 16.28 2.43 -7.74
C PHE A 274 16.11 3.74 -6.97
N ASP A 275 15.43 4.70 -7.57
CA ASP A 275 15.16 5.98 -6.92
C ASP A 275 14.30 5.77 -5.66
N LYS A 276 14.96 5.92 -4.50
CA LYS A 276 14.35 5.75 -3.18
C LYS A 276 13.20 6.73 -2.96
N LYS A 277 13.24 7.92 -3.57
CA LYS A 277 12.15 8.91 -3.43
C LYS A 277 10.89 8.41 -4.12
N ARG A 278 11.02 7.88 -5.34
CA ARG A 278 9.91 7.28 -6.09
C ARG A 278 9.29 6.10 -5.34
N LEU A 279 10.13 5.28 -4.72
CA LEU A 279 9.68 4.07 -4.01
C LEU A 279 9.07 4.33 -2.63
N PHE A 280 9.61 5.29 -1.86
CA PHE A 280 9.33 5.40 -0.42
C PHE A 280 8.80 6.75 0.04
N ALA A 281 8.84 7.82 -0.75
CA ALA A 281 8.45 9.15 -0.25
C ALA A 281 7.00 9.19 0.28
N LYS A 282 6.07 8.54 -0.43
CA LYS A 282 4.67 8.44 0.00
C LYS A 282 4.52 7.57 1.25
N SER A 283 5.12 6.38 1.28
CA SER A 283 5.03 5.49 2.44
C SER A 283 5.68 6.09 3.69
N ASP A 284 6.83 6.75 3.54
CA ASP A 284 7.54 7.42 4.64
C ASP A 284 6.71 8.58 5.22
N TYR A 285 6.05 9.35 4.35
CA TYR A 285 5.11 10.39 4.79
C TYR A 285 3.94 9.79 5.57
N MET A 286 3.32 8.73 5.04
CA MET A 286 2.20 8.06 5.70
C MET A 286 2.61 7.43 7.05
N ILE A 287 3.82 6.91 7.19
CA ILE A 287 4.36 6.44 8.48
C ILE A 287 4.41 7.59 9.49
N GLY A 288 4.82 8.79 9.07
CA GLY A 288 4.78 9.99 9.91
C GLY A 288 3.37 10.33 10.39
N VAL A 289 2.40 10.32 9.48
CA VAL A 289 0.99 10.55 9.82
C VAL A 289 0.46 9.48 10.80
N CYS A 290 0.82 8.21 10.60
CA CYS A 290 0.47 7.13 11.54
C CYS A 290 1.08 7.34 12.93
N ASN A 291 2.32 7.84 13.02
CA ASN A 291 2.95 8.17 14.31
C ASN A 291 2.18 9.30 15.01
N ASP A 292 1.89 10.39 14.30
CA ASP A 292 1.12 11.51 14.83
C ASP A 292 -0.28 11.06 15.31
N MET A 293 -0.97 10.21 14.55
CA MET A 293 -2.27 9.65 14.95
C MET A 293 -2.16 8.73 16.17
N GLU A 294 -1.11 7.90 16.24
CA GLU A 294 -0.87 7.07 17.44
C GLU A 294 -0.66 7.95 18.67
N ASP A 295 0.13 9.02 18.56
CA ASP A 295 0.40 9.95 19.65
C ASP A 295 -0.90 10.59 20.17
N VAL A 296 -1.79 11.02 19.27
CA VAL A 296 -3.13 11.55 19.62
C VAL A 296 -3.92 10.55 20.47
N VAL A 297 -3.97 9.29 20.03
CA VAL A 297 -4.73 8.25 20.73
C VAL A 297 -4.08 7.88 22.07
N ASN A 298 -2.75 7.83 22.13
CA ASN A 298 -2.00 7.56 23.36
C ASN A 298 -2.23 8.67 24.39
N ILE A 299 -2.18 9.95 24.01
CA ILE A 299 -2.45 11.07 24.92
C ILE A 299 -3.86 10.95 25.51
N VAL A 300 -4.88 10.71 24.69
CA VAL A 300 -6.25 10.54 25.19
C VAL A 300 -6.38 9.33 26.11
N LYS A 301 -5.68 8.23 25.79
CA LYS A 301 -5.64 7.04 26.64
C LYS A 301 -4.97 7.32 27.98
N GLU A 302 -3.83 8.00 28.00
CA GLU A 302 -3.12 8.43 29.21
C GLU A 302 -4.03 9.27 30.09
N TYR A 303 -4.69 10.29 29.55
CA TYR A 303 -5.67 11.08 30.32
C TYR A 303 -6.79 10.23 30.91
N LYS A 304 -7.37 9.29 30.16
CA LYS A 304 -8.42 8.40 30.69
C LYS A 304 -7.92 7.47 31.80
N THR A 305 -6.69 6.98 31.69
CA THR A 305 -6.08 6.13 32.72
C THR A 305 -5.74 6.94 33.97
N MET A 306 -5.19 8.14 33.81
CA MET A 306 -4.87 9.04 34.92
C MET A 306 -6.14 9.53 35.62
N PHE A 307 -7.14 10.02 34.89
CA PHE A 307 -8.39 10.55 35.42
C PHE A 307 -9.50 9.48 35.42
N GLY A 308 -9.18 8.31 35.97
CA GLY A 308 -10.15 7.22 36.14
C GLY A 308 -11.20 7.47 37.24
N PRO A 309 -12.25 6.62 37.33
CA PRO A 309 -13.34 6.78 38.29
C PRO A 309 -12.90 6.68 39.76
N GLU A 310 -11.81 5.96 40.05
CA GLU A 310 -11.21 5.88 41.38
C GLU A 310 -10.72 7.25 41.84
N ILE A 311 -9.96 7.94 40.99
CA ILE A 311 -9.45 9.29 41.26
C ILE A 311 -10.59 10.29 41.33
N LYS A 312 -11.59 10.17 40.44
CA LYS A 312 -12.82 10.98 40.50
C LYS A 312 -13.51 10.90 41.87
N SER A 313 -13.62 9.70 42.44
CA SER A 313 -14.29 9.49 43.73
C SER A 313 -13.57 10.13 44.93
N MET A 314 -12.27 10.42 44.77
CA MET A 314 -11.43 10.99 45.82
C MET A 314 -11.44 12.52 45.83
N PHE A 315 -12.01 13.16 44.81
CA PHE A 315 -12.03 14.61 44.66
C PHE A 315 -13.34 15.24 45.11
N SER A 316 -13.24 16.35 45.84
CA SER A 316 -14.39 17.11 46.34
C SER A 316 -15.10 17.90 45.23
N ASN A 317 -14.36 18.39 44.22
CA ASN A 317 -14.91 19.14 43.09
C ASN A 317 -15.10 18.24 41.86
N GLN A 318 -16.16 17.44 41.86
CA GLN A 318 -16.47 16.53 40.75
C GLN A 318 -16.81 17.26 39.44
N LYS A 319 -17.27 18.52 39.51
CA LYS A 319 -17.64 19.30 38.32
C LYS A 319 -16.43 19.67 37.44
N HIS A 320 -15.32 20.07 38.06
CA HIS A 320 -14.09 20.41 37.32
C HIS A 320 -13.50 19.17 36.65
N PHE A 321 -13.52 18.04 37.34
CA PHE A 321 -13.09 16.76 36.80
C PHE A 321 -13.95 16.29 35.61
N ASP A 322 -15.26 16.48 35.69
CA ASP A 322 -16.19 16.14 34.62
C ASP A 322 -15.96 17.01 33.38
N LEU A 323 -15.71 18.31 33.57
CA LEU A 323 -15.36 19.23 32.49
C LEU A 323 -14.02 18.85 31.83
N LEU A 324 -13.00 18.52 32.64
CA LEU A 324 -11.70 18.07 32.13
C LEU A 324 -11.85 16.78 31.30
N THR A 325 -12.63 15.83 31.79
CA THR A 325 -12.90 14.56 31.08
C THR A 325 -13.64 14.81 29.76
N GLU A 326 -14.61 15.73 29.74
CA GLU A 326 -15.31 16.14 28.53
C GLU A 326 -14.36 16.79 27.53
N ASN A 327 -13.49 17.69 27.98
CA ASN A 327 -12.52 18.36 27.12
C ASN A 327 -11.49 17.37 26.52
N VAL A 328 -11.04 16.38 27.29
CA VAL A 328 -10.18 15.29 26.79
C VAL A 328 -10.89 14.49 25.69
N MET A 329 -12.18 14.19 25.85
CA MET A 329 -12.97 13.55 24.78
C MET A 329 -13.20 14.50 23.59
N GLY A 330 -13.20 15.81 23.84
CA GLY A 330 -13.23 16.88 22.86
C GLY A 330 -12.04 16.86 21.91
N LEU A 331 -10.85 16.45 22.37
CA LEU A 331 -9.63 16.38 21.55
C LEU A 331 -9.77 15.53 20.28
N LEU A 332 -10.66 14.52 20.30
CA LEU A 332 -10.88 13.65 19.14
C LEU A 332 -11.86 14.26 18.12
N LYS A 333 -12.67 15.27 18.49
CA LYS A 333 -13.71 15.84 17.62
C LYS A 333 -13.13 16.46 16.32
N PRO A 334 -12.02 17.22 16.35
CA PRO A 334 -11.43 17.75 15.12
C PRO A 334 -10.98 16.65 14.16
N PHE A 335 -10.42 15.55 14.67
CA PHE A 335 -9.96 14.43 13.85
C PHE A 335 -11.11 13.62 13.23
N LYS A 336 -12.25 13.52 13.94
CA LYS A 336 -13.47 12.91 13.41
C LYS A 336 -14.11 13.69 12.26
N SER A 337 -13.91 15.01 12.25
CA SER A 337 -14.56 15.94 11.32
C SER A 337 -13.61 16.47 10.25
N LEU A 338 -12.46 15.81 10.06
CA LEU A 338 -11.50 16.14 9.02
C LEU A 338 -12.16 16.14 7.63
N GLN A 339 -11.95 17.24 6.91
CA GLN A 339 -12.48 17.48 5.56
C GLN A 339 -11.46 17.18 4.45
N PHE A 340 -10.30 16.64 4.82
CA PHE A 340 -9.21 16.31 3.91
C PHE A 340 -8.59 14.96 4.28
N ASP A 341 -7.99 14.28 3.30
CA ASP A 341 -7.23 13.06 3.56
C ASP A 341 -5.82 13.40 4.07
N PRO A 342 -5.45 13.03 5.31
CA PRO A 342 -4.14 13.32 5.87
C PRO A 342 -3.01 12.53 5.19
N PHE A 343 -3.32 11.42 4.51
CA PHE A 343 -2.32 10.59 3.82
C PHE A 343 -1.93 11.12 2.44
N LEU A 344 -2.61 12.15 1.93
CA LEU A 344 -2.18 12.87 0.72
C LEU A 344 -1.05 13.84 1.06
N ILE A 345 0.07 13.71 0.33
CA ILE A 345 1.26 14.56 0.53
C ILE A 345 0.93 16.05 0.30
N GLU A 346 -0.01 16.34 -0.59
CA GLU A 346 -0.50 17.70 -0.88
C GLU A 346 -1.10 18.37 0.37
N ASN A 347 -1.67 17.59 1.28
CA ASN A 347 -2.27 18.08 2.52
C ASN A 347 -1.27 18.16 3.70
N LYS A 348 0.03 17.95 3.47
CA LYS A 348 1.06 17.90 4.53
C LYS A 348 1.07 19.16 5.39
N SER A 349 0.98 20.35 4.80
CA SER A 349 0.95 21.60 5.57
C SER A 349 -0.29 21.70 6.46
N THR A 350 -1.45 21.29 5.93
CA THR A 350 -2.72 21.30 6.64
C THR A 350 -2.71 20.30 7.80
N TRP A 351 -2.14 19.11 7.60
CA TRP A 351 -1.95 18.11 8.65
C TRP A 351 -1.05 18.63 9.77
N LEU A 352 0.09 19.24 9.44
CA LEU A 352 1.01 19.82 10.43
C LEU A 352 0.35 20.94 11.25
N ASN A 353 -0.46 21.78 10.61
CA ASN A 353 -1.23 22.82 11.30
C ASN A 353 -2.26 22.21 12.26
N GLN A 354 -3.00 21.19 11.82
CA GLN A 354 -3.94 20.46 12.67
C GLN A 354 -3.23 19.85 13.89
N MET A 355 -2.05 19.26 13.68
CA MET A 355 -1.28 18.66 14.76
C MET A 355 -0.72 19.71 15.74
N THR A 356 -0.34 20.88 15.23
CA THR A 356 0.10 22.01 16.06
C THR A 356 -1.03 22.53 16.94
N GLN A 357 -2.25 22.66 16.38
CA GLN A 357 -3.44 23.04 17.13
C GLN A 357 -3.76 22.06 18.25
N PHE A 358 -3.76 20.76 17.95
CA PHE A 358 -3.95 19.73 18.97
C PHE A 358 -2.89 19.81 20.09
N ARG A 359 -1.62 20.02 19.76
CA ARG A 359 -0.56 20.15 20.78
C ARG A 359 -0.81 21.36 21.69
N MET A 360 -1.30 22.48 21.15
CA MET A 360 -1.69 23.64 21.97
C MET A 360 -2.87 23.33 22.89
N GLU A 361 -3.89 22.62 22.41
CA GLU A 361 -5.02 22.17 23.22
C GLU A 361 -4.59 21.22 24.34
N VAL A 362 -3.67 20.29 24.06
CA VAL A 362 -3.08 19.40 25.07
C VAL A 362 -2.32 20.19 26.14
N MET A 363 -1.51 21.18 25.76
CA MET A 363 -0.82 22.04 26.74
C MET A 363 -1.78 22.83 27.63
N ALA A 364 -2.89 23.30 27.07
CA ALA A 364 -3.95 23.95 27.85
C ALA A 364 -4.60 22.98 28.83
N LEU A 365 -4.91 21.75 28.38
CA LEU A 365 -5.45 20.69 29.23
C LEU A 365 -4.46 20.22 30.30
N ASP A 366 -3.16 20.26 30.04
CA ASP A 366 -2.13 19.99 31.04
C ASP A 366 -2.15 21.01 32.17
N THR A 367 -2.32 22.28 31.81
CA THR A 367 -2.43 23.36 32.78
C THR A 367 -3.72 23.24 33.59
N ASP A 368 -4.84 22.91 32.94
CA ASP A 368 -6.13 22.70 33.60
C ASP A 368 -6.11 21.46 34.53
N ALA A 369 -5.53 20.36 34.05
CA ALA A 369 -5.32 19.13 34.83
C ALA A 369 -4.47 19.39 36.08
N LYS A 370 -3.40 20.18 35.95
CA LYS A 370 -2.60 20.61 37.11
C LYS A 370 -3.41 21.41 38.10
N SER A 371 -4.15 22.42 37.65
CA SER A 371 -5.00 23.23 38.52
C SER A 371 -6.04 22.38 39.26
N CYS A 372 -6.68 21.44 38.55
CA CYS A 372 -7.65 20.52 39.15
C CYS A 372 -7.00 19.65 40.23
N LEU A 373 -5.78 19.15 39.99
CA LEU A 373 -5.02 18.38 40.98
C LEU A 373 -4.65 19.25 42.18
N GLU A 374 -4.17 20.48 41.98
CA GLU A 374 -3.82 21.39 43.08
C GLU A 374 -5.02 21.73 43.97
N ASP A 375 -6.17 22.05 43.37
CA ASP A 375 -7.41 22.32 44.10
C ASP A 375 -7.82 21.10 44.93
N SER A 376 -7.68 19.90 44.35
CA SER A 376 -7.99 18.68 45.06
C SER A 376 -7.08 18.46 46.27
N PHE A 377 -5.77 18.69 46.15
CA PHE A 377 -4.82 18.59 47.26
C PHE A 377 -5.09 19.63 48.34
N ARG A 378 -5.60 20.82 47.99
CA ARG A 378 -6.04 21.82 48.98
C ARG A 378 -7.28 21.35 49.75
N THR A 379 -8.22 20.68 49.09
CA THR A 379 -9.45 20.18 49.72
C THR A 379 -9.30 18.87 50.51
N LEU A 380 -8.23 18.10 50.27
CA LEU A 380 -8.00 16.84 50.99
C LEU A 380 -7.47 17.09 52.41
N HIS A 381 -8.35 16.93 53.41
CA HIS A 381 -8.03 17.15 54.83
C HIS A 381 -7.32 15.96 55.50
N SER A 382 -7.13 14.85 54.78
CA SER A 382 -6.50 13.63 55.30
C SER A 382 -5.24 13.30 54.52
N SER A 383 -4.11 13.20 55.22
CA SER A 383 -2.81 12.81 54.67
C SER A 383 -2.88 11.45 53.94
N SER A 384 -3.61 10.49 54.52
CA SER A 384 -3.84 9.15 53.95
C SER A 384 -4.57 9.18 52.61
N LYS A 385 -5.62 10.01 52.47
CA LYS A 385 -6.35 10.15 51.19
C LYS A 385 -5.48 10.83 50.13
N ALA A 386 -4.74 11.87 50.49
CA ALA A 386 -3.83 12.56 49.58
C ALA A 386 -2.70 11.63 49.09
N PHE A 387 -2.12 10.82 49.99
CA PHE A 387 -1.10 9.84 49.63
C PHE A 387 -1.65 8.75 48.69
N ARG A 388 -2.87 8.26 48.90
CA ARG A 388 -3.51 7.30 47.98
C ARG A 388 -3.73 7.86 46.58
N VAL A 389 -4.12 9.14 46.44
CA VAL A 389 -4.24 9.80 45.13
C VAL A 389 -2.87 9.86 44.45
N LEU A 390 -1.82 10.28 45.19
CA LEU A 390 -0.46 10.34 44.67
C LEU A 390 0.04 8.97 44.22
N GLN A 391 -0.08 7.96 45.07
CA GLN A 391 0.38 6.61 44.77
C GLN A 391 -0.28 6.10 43.48
N ARG A 392 -1.58 6.35 43.30
CA ARG A 392 -2.31 5.91 42.11
C ARG A 392 -1.90 6.66 40.84
N LEU A 393 -1.65 7.97 40.96
CA LEU A 393 -1.16 8.77 39.83
C LEU A 393 0.26 8.36 39.42
N LEU A 394 1.13 8.03 40.39
CA LEU A 394 2.48 7.53 40.15
C LEU A 394 2.49 6.13 39.52
N GLU A 395 1.61 5.22 39.98
CA GLU A 395 1.39 3.91 39.36
C GLU A 395 0.96 4.01 37.89
N ASN A 396 0.26 5.10 37.53
CA ASN A 396 -0.25 5.33 36.18
C ASN A 396 0.73 6.10 35.27
N HIS A 397 2.01 6.25 35.66
CA HIS A 397 3.05 6.94 34.90
C HIS A 397 2.61 8.32 34.38
N PRO A 398 2.58 9.33 35.27
CA PRO A 398 2.02 10.62 34.94
C PRO A 398 2.86 11.33 33.88
N ARG A 399 2.20 12.11 33.02
CA ARG A 399 2.89 12.98 32.05
C ARG A 399 3.87 13.90 32.77
N LYS A 400 5.00 14.21 32.13
CA LYS A 400 6.17 14.88 32.75
C LYS A 400 5.79 16.12 33.55
N GLU A 401 4.91 16.94 33.00
CA GLU A 401 4.45 18.17 33.61
C GLU A 401 3.69 17.90 34.93
N ILE A 402 2.89 16.83 34.98
CA ILE A 402 2.14 16.39 36.16
C ILE A 402 3.08 15.68 37.15
N ALA A 403 4.09 14.95 36.67
CA ALA A 403 5.10 14.32 37.51
C ALA A 403 5.89 15.32 38.36
N GLN A 404 6.25 16.47 37.78
CA GLN A 404 6.94 17.56 38.52
C GLN A 404 6.09 18.12 39.66
N LEU A 405 4.77 18.27 39.46
CA LEU A 405 3.86 18.72 40.51
C LEU A 405 3.86 17.76 41.72
N PHE A 406 4.13 16.47 41.51
CA PHE A 406 4.15 15.49 42.59
C PHE A 406 5.41 15.56 43.45
N GLU A 407 6.58 15.82 42.85
CA GLU A 407 7.81 16.02 43.61
C GLU A 407 7.70 17.22 44.55
N GLU A 408 7.07 18.31 44.07
CA GLU A 408 6.87 19.53 44.86
C GLU A 408 5.86 19.38 45.99
N ARG A 409 4.83 18.52 45.83
CA ARG A 409 3.74 18.36 46.81
C ARG A 409 3.95 17.19 47.78
N TYR A 410 4.96 16.36 47.57
CA TYR A 410 5.27 15.25 48.48
C TYR A 410 5.62 15.76 49.88
N THR A 411 6.36 16.86 49.97
CA THR A 411 6.70 17.55 51.23
C THR A 411 5.46 18.06 51.94
N ASP A 412 4.50 18.65 51.21
CA ASP A 412 3.26 19.19 51.79
C ASP A 412 2.40 18.09 52.46
N ILE A 413 2.44 16.86 51.93
CA ILE A 413 1.70 15.73 52.50
C ILE A 413 2.40 15.19 53.74
N LEU A 414 3.74 15.15 53.74
CA LEU A 414 4.52 14.78 54.93
C LEU A 414 4.29 15.78 56.08
N ASP A 415 4.28 17.08 55.78
CA ASP A 415 3.99 18.12 56.78
C ASP A 415 2.58 17.99 57.37
N ARG A 416 1.60 17.56 56.57
CA ARG A 416 0.24 17.28 57.07
C ARG A 416 0.19 16.03 57.92
N TYR A 417 0.93 14.98 57.54
CA TYR A 417 1.03 13.77 58.34
C TYR A 417 1.65 14.05 59.72
N ASP A 418 2.69 14.89 59.79
CA ASP A 418 3.28 15.33 61.07
C ASP A 418 2.25 16.05 61.95
N LYS A 419 1.43 16.95 61.37
CA LYS A 419 0.36 17.63 62.11
C LYS A 419 -0.72 16.67 62.62
N GLU A 420 -1.11 15.68 61.83
CA GLU A 420 -2.06 14.65 62.25
C GLU A 420 -1.49 13.78 63.39
N LEU A 421 -0.20 13.42 63.32
CA LEU A 421 0.48 12.67 64.39
C LEU A 421 0.53 13.47 65.70
N ARG A 422 0.88 14.75 65.65
CA ARG A 422 0.87 15.63 66.83
C ARG A 422 -0.52 15.74 67.45
N LEU A 423 -1.56 15.81 66.63
CA LEU A 423 -2.95 15.84 67.11
C LEU A 423 -3.29 14.55 67.85
N ILE A 424 -2.94 13.39 67.28
CA ILE A 424 -3.14 12.08 67.94
C ILE A 424 -2.36 12.02 69.25
N GLU A 425 -1.11 12.48 69.26
CA GLU A 425 -0.27 12.55 70.46
C GLU A 425 -0.94 13.39 71.56
N THR A 426 -1.39 14.61 71.23
CA THR A 426 -2.11 15.47 72.20
C THR A 426 -3.38 14.81 72.72
N THR A 427 -4.16 14.16 71.86
CA THR A 427 -5.40 13.47 72.24
C THR A 427 -5.12 12.27 73.15
N PHE A 428 -4.01 11.56 72.93
CA PHE A 428 -3.57 10.43 73.75
C PHE A 428 -3.00 10.88 75.11
N THR A 429 -2.42 12.07 75.19
CA THR A 429 -1.89 12.62 76.45
C THR A 429 -2.94 13.35 77.29
N GLU A 430 -4.00 13.89 76.68
CA GLU A 430 -5.07 14.65 77.34
C GLU A 430 -6.31 13.80 77.68
N GLY A 431 -6.49 12.65 77.05
CA GLY A 431 -7.52 11.65 77.38
C GLY A 431 -6.99 10.52 78.23
#